data_AF-A0A4R8RAE3-F1
#
_entry.id   AF-A0A4R8RAE3-F1
#
_cell.length_a   1.000
_cell.length_b   1.000
_cell.length_c   1.000
_cell.angle_alpha   90.00
_cell.angle_beta   90.00
_cell.angle_gamma   90.00
#
_symmetry.space_group_name_H-M   'P 1'
#
loop_
_entity.id
_entity.type
_entity.pdbx_description
1 polymer ?
#
loop_
_entity_poly.entity_id
_entity_poly.type
_entity_poly.pdbx_seq_one_letter_code
_entity_poly.pdbx_strand_id
1 'polypeptide(L)'
;MVQRGVKSAPLTIVGTGNLDLPTLEETSTKNLRRTSKNYRDYHDTFLDAPLDDLSSRYFSTGSGYNSVNSYYASASFEKTIGSVRFGFSDDQRRKLRTQILSARSRQLQPRYWEVPNWPPRYHDYILNELLREGVEVLQVDDVRRVVDGVWDEGYLDSVALMIAGSVYMVCVSSVIFWLGMRLKARE
;
A
#
# COMPACT_ATOMS: atom_id res chain seq x y z
N MET A 1 43.08 35.46 -1.59
CA MET A 1 41.67 35.42 -1.18
C MET A 1 40.98 34.31 -1.95
N VAL A 2 40.57 33.22 -1.28
CA VAL A 2 39.82 32.14 -1.93
C VAL A 2 38.38 32.62 -2.05
N GLN A 3 37.95 33.04 -3.24
CA GLN A 3 36.52 33.15 -3.53
C GLN A 3 35.96 31.73 -3.50
N ARG A 4 35.36 31.35 -2.37
CA ARG A 4 34.52 30.14 -2.30
C ARG A 4 33.30 30.42 -3.18
N GLY A 5 33.39 30.03 -4.45
CA GLY A 5 32.28 30.10 -5.38
C GLY A 5 31.11 29.28 -4.85
N VAL A 6 29.92 29.88 -4.84
CA VAL A 6 28.68 29.17 -4.54
C VAL A 6 28.52 28.07 -5.59
N LYS A 7 28.53 26.80 -5.16
CA LYS A 7 28.20 25.67 -6.03
C LYS A 7 26.70 25.44 -5.97
N SER A 8 26.01 25.55 -7.11
CA SER A 8 24.62 25.11 -7.22
C SER A 8 24.54 23.60 -7.06
N ALA A 9 23.65 23.14 -6.19
CA ALA A 9 23.30 21.74 -5.98
C ALA A 9 21.78 21.63 -5.83
N PRO A 10 21.17 20.49 -6.18
CA PRO A 10 19.74 20.26 -5.95
C PRO A 10 19.42 20.30 -4.45
N LEU A 11 18.38 21.04 -4.08
CA LEU A 11 17.82 21.09 -2.73
C LEU A 11 16.50 20.32 -2.74
N THR A 12 16.45 19.20 -2.02
CA THR A 12 15.21 18.44 -1.81
C THR A 12 14.63 18.81 -0.45
N ILE A 13 13.41 19.36 -0.43
CA ILE A 13 12.69 19.68 0.80
C ILE A 13 11.61 18.60 0.98
N VAL A 14 11.68 17.85 2.08
CA VAL A 14 10.68 16.84 2.42
C VAL A 14 9.79 17.40 3.53
N GLY A 15 8.56 17.76 3.17
CA GLY A 15 7.50 18.07 4.12
C GLY A 15 6.73 16.81 4.50
N THR A 16 6.51 16.58 5.79
CA THR A 16 5.62 15.53 6.31
C THR A 16 4.47 16.15 7.10
N GLY A 17 3.28 15.56 7.03
CA GLY A 17 2.06 16.07 7.67
C GLY A 17 0.99 16.49 6.68
N ASN A 18 -0.03 17.20 7.17
CA ASN A 18 -1.15 17.65 6.34
C ASN A 18 -0.77 18.93 5.57
N LEU A 19 -0.16 18.74 4.41
CA LEU A 19 0.29 19.83 3.56
C LEU A 19 -0.88 20.27 2.67
N ASP A 20 -1.36 21.49 2.89
CA ASP A 20 -2.58 21.98 2.24
C ASP A 20 -2.38 22.22 0.74
N LEU A 21 -3.08 21.43 -0.08
CA LEU A 21 -2.99 21.46 -1.54
C LEU A 21 -3.34 22.87 -2.11
N PRO A 22 -4.43 23.55 -1.67
CA PRO A 22 -4.69 24.93 -2.04
C PRO A 22 -3.53 25.87 -1.74
N THR A 23 -2.89 25.79 -0.58
CA THR A 23 -1.75 26.68 -0.25
C THR A 23 -0.59 26.53 -1.23
N LEU A 24 -0.29 25.31 -1.68
CA LEU A 24 0.74 25.07 -2.69
C LEU A 24 0.33 25.54 -4.09
N GLU A 25 -0.90 25.24 -4.50
CA GLU A 25 -1.42 25.63 -5.82
C GLU A 25 -1.68 27.15 -5.91
N GLU A 26 -2.08 27.79 -4.82
CA GLU A 26 -2.33 29.23 -4.71
C GLU A 26 -1.03 30.03 -4.66
N THR A 27 -0.01 29.54 -3.94
CA THR A 27 1.35 30.12 -3.98
C THR A 27 1.92 30.09 -5.40
N SER A 28 1.54 29.07 -6.18
CA SER A 28 1.90 28.95 -7.59
C SER A 28 1.14 29.90 -8.52
N THR A 29 -0.04 30.41 -8.14
CA THR A 29 -0.90 31.24 -9.01
C THR A 29 -0.92 32.71 -8.62
N LYS A 30 -0.73 33.08 -7.34
CA LYS A 30 -0.70 34.49 -6.90
C LYS A 30 0.64 35.21 -7.08
N ASN A 31 1.75 34.49 -7.31
CA ASN A 31 3.07 35.07 -7.56
C ASN A 31 3.33 35.45 -9.04
N LEU A 32 2.28 35.72 -9.80
CA LEU A 32 2.31 36.06 -11.23
C LEU A 32 2.97 37.43 -11.56
N ARG A 33 3.46 38.19 -10.57
CA ARG A 33 3.96 39.56 -10.77
C ARG A 33 5.43 39.84 -10.46
N ARG A 34 6.23 38.85 -10.04
CA ARG A 34 7.70 39.01 -9.96
C ARG A 34 8.38 37.73 -10.42
N THR A 35 8.76 37.67 -11.70
CA THR A 35 9.72 36.68 -12.24
C THR A 35 9.44 35.23 -11.85
N SER A 36 8.18 34.79 -11.93
CA SER A 36 7.80 33.39 -11.68
C SER A 36 8.05 32.59 -12.96
N LYS A 37 9.25 32.03 -13.06
CA LYS A 37 9.44 30.79 -13.83
C LYS A 37 8.46 29.78 -13.25
N ASN A 38 7.58 29.25 -14.09
CA ASN A 38 6.32 28.62 -13.67
C ASN A 38 6.59 27.48 -12.67
N TYR A 39 5.65 27.14 -11.79
CA TYR A 39 5.67 25.85 -11.06
C TYR A 39 5.87 24.67 -12.02
N ARG A 40 5.38 24.80 -13.26
CA ARG A 40 5.61 23.87 -14.38
C ARG A 40 7.08 23.72 -14.81
N ASP A 41 7.93 24.69 -14.48
CA ASP A 41 9.35 24.73 -14.86
C ASP A 41 10.26 24.26 -13.71
N TYR A 42 9.78 24.25 -12.46
CA TYR A 42 10.51 23.79 -11.28
C TYR A 42 9.58 23.03 -10.32
N HIS A 43 9.62 21.70 -10.40
CA HIS A 43 9.00 20.81 -9.41
C HIS A 43 10.02 20.51 -8.31
N ASP A 44 10.07 21.35 -7.27
CA ASP A 44 10.86 21.09 -6.06
C ASP A 44 10.05 20.36 -4.97
N THR A 45 8.74 20.23 -5.17
CA THR A 45 7.81 19.57 -4.25
C THR A 45 7.01 18.49 -4.98
N PHE A 46 7.14 17.24 -4.51
CA PHE A 46 6.36 16.10 -5.00
C PHE A 46 5.28 15.74 -3.97
N LEU A 47 4.02 15.79 -4.38
CA LEU A 47 2.92 15.37 -3.53
C LEU A 47 2.63 13.88 -3.70
N ASP A 48 2.35 13.24 -2.58
CA ASP A 48 1.81 11.88 -2.55
C ASP A 48 0.32 11.98 -2.30
N ALA A 49 -0.48 11.59 -3.29
CA ALA A 49 -1.92 11.70 -3.21
C ALA A 49 -2.48 10.63 -2.25
N PRO A 50 -3.48 10.94 -1.41
CA PRO A 50 -4.11 9.98 -0.49
C PRO A 50 -4.98 9.00 -1.28
N LEU A 51 -4.43 7.83 -1.63
CA LEU A 51 -5.05 6.85 -2.51
C LEU A 51 -6.42 6.36 -2.00
N ASP A 52 -6.58 6.30 -0.68
CA ASP A 52 -7.81 5.89 -0.02
C ASP A 52 -8.95 6.90 -0.14
N ASP A 53 -8.61 8.19 -0.30
CA ASP A 53 -9.58 9.28 -0.43
C ASP A 53 -9.79 9.76 -1.86
N LEU A 54 -9.01 9.29 -2.84
CA LEU A 54 -9.12 9.73 -4.25
C LEU A 54 -10.49 9.46 -4.89
N SER A 55 -11.24 8.48 -4.39
CA SER A 55 -12.62 8.20 -4.84
C SER A 55 -13.67 9.10 -4.17
N SER A 56 -13.29 9.92 -3.20
CA SER A 56 -14.22 10.81 -2.50
C SER A 56 -14.71 11.95 -3.40
N ARG A 57 -15.90 12.48 -3.07
CA ARG A 57 -16.50 13.59 -3.84
C ARG A 57 -15.61 14.83 -3.86
N TYR A 58 -14.86 15.09 -2.78
CA TYR A 58 -13.95 16.23 -2.66
C TYR A 58 -12.90 16.28 -3.77
N PHE A 59 -12.33 15.12 -4.14
CA PHE A 59 -11.30 15.05 -5.18
C PHE A 59 -11.87 14.68 -6.57
N SER A 60 -13.18 14.46 -6.68
CA SER A 60 -13.86 14.06 -7.94
C SER A 60 -14.20 15.24 -8.87
N THR A 61 -14.21 16.47 -8.36
CA THR A 61 -14.63 17.69 -9.08
C THR A 61 -13.51 18.40 -9.85
N GLY A 62 -12.35 17.75 -10.04
CA GLY A 62 -11.23 18.30 -10.82
C GLY A 62 -10.31 19.28 -10.07
N SER A 63 -10.63 19.65 -8.83
CA SER A 63 -9.81 20.50 -7.95
C SER A 63 -9.01 19.64 -6.94
N GLY A 64 -8.11 18.79 -7.45
CA GLY A 64 -7.39 17.83 -6.61
C GLY A 64 -6.11 17.27 -7.23
N TYR A 65 -5.60 16.18 -6.64
CA TYR A 65 -4.38 15.51 -7.07
C TYR A 65 -4.45 15.00 -8.51
N ASN A 66 -3.39 15.24 -9.30
CA ASN A 66 -3.26 14.85 -10.69
C ASN A 66 -1.77 14.79 -11.10
N SER A 67 -1.48 14.34 -12.32
CA SER A 67 -0.10 14.17 -12.81
C SER A 67 0.76 15.46 -12.87
N VAL A 68 0.16 16.65 -12.73
CA VAL A 68 0.90 17.92 -12.70
C VAL A 68 1.44 18.22 -11.30
N ASN A 69 0.77 17.78 -10.24
CA ASN A 69 1.14 18.07 -8.85
C ASN A 69 1.62 16.84 -8.07
N SER A 70 1.31 15.63 -8.55
CA SER A 70 1.60 14.38 -7.87
C SER A 70 2.08 13.33 -8.86
N TYR A 71 2.97 12.44 -8.39
CA TYR A 71 3.41 11.27 -9.15
C TYR A 71 2.80 9.99 -8.57
N TYR A 72 2.86 9.86 -7.25
CA TYR A 72 2.29 8.74 -6.52
C TYR A 72 0.89 9.04 -5.98
N ALA A 73 0.12 7.98 -5.82
CA ALA A 73 -0.99 7.93 -4.88
C ALA A 73 -0.75 6.77 -3.92
N SER A 74 -0.66 7.04 -2.62
CA SER A 74 -0.34 6.02 -1.63
C SER A 74 -1.38 5.90 -0.51
N ALA A 75 -1.50 4.69 0.03
CA ALA A 75 -2.30 4.39 1.22
C ALA A 75 -1.67 3.24 2.03
N SER A 76 -1.97 3.21 3.33
CA SER A 76 -1.60 2.09 4.20
C SER A 76 -2.45 0.88 3.85
N PHE A 77 -1.81 -0.22 3.46
CA PHE A 77 -2.50 -1.48 3.19
C PHE A 77 -3.27 -1.95 4.43
N GLU A 78 -2.64 -1.91 5.60
CA GLU A 78 -3.23 -2.36 6.86
C GLU A 78 -4.46 -1.51 7.26
N LYS A 79 -4.39 -0.18 7.15
CA LYS A 79 -5.52 0.69 7.50
C LYS A 79 -6.63 0.65 6.46
N THR A 80 -6.28 0.54 5.19
CA THR A 80 -7.21 0.69 4.09
C THR A 80 -7.85 -0.62 3.67
N ILE A 81 -7.07 -1.69 3.49
CA ILE A 81 -7.55 -3.02 3.07
C ILE A 81 -7.75 -3.94 4.28
N GLY A 82 -6.84 -3.86 5.25
CA GLY A 82 -6.87 -4.70 6.45
C GLY A 82 -6.24 -6.07 6.26
N SER A 83 -6.56 -6.97 7.18
CA SER A 83 -6.04 -8.33 7.18
C SER A 83 -6.65 -9.17 6.05
N VAL A 84 -5.79 -9.88 5.32
CA VAL A 84 -6.16 -10.83 4.25
C VAL A 84 -5.57 -12.22 4.52
N ARG A 85 -5.38 -12.56 5.81
CA ARG A 85 -4.76 -13.83 6.25
C ARG A 85 -5.48 -15.08 5.73
N PHE A 86 -6.76 -14.98 5.45
CA PHE A 86 -7.59 -16.06 4.88
C PHE A 86 -7.96 -15.83 3.42
N GLY A 87 -7.25 -14.91 2.76
CA GLY A 87 -7.56 -14.45 1.41
C GLY A 87 -8.20 -13.07 1.41
N PHE A 88 -8.22 -12.45 0.21
CA PHE A 88 -8.98 -11.21 0.01
C PHE A 88 -10.46 -11.54 -0.12
N SER A 89 -11.30 -10.85 0.64
CA SER A 89 -12.74 -10.85 0.40
C SER A 89 -13.10 -10.10 -0.88
N ASP A 90 -14.31 -10.33 -1.40
CA ASP A 90 -14.80 -9.62 -2.59
C ASP A 90 -14.85 -8.11 -2.38
N ASP A 91 -15.19 -7.65 -1.18
CA ASP A 91 -15.23 -6.23 -0.83
C ASP A 91 -13.82 -5.63 -0.74
N GLN A 92 -12.84 -6.38 -0.21
CA GLN A 92 -11.44 -5.95 -0.22
C GLN A 92 -10.90 -5.83 -1.65
N ARG A 93 -11.18 -6.79 -2.54
CA ARG A 93 -10.82 -6.70 -3.96
C ARG A 93 -11.50 -5.52 -4.65
N ARG A 94 -12.80 -5.32 -4.41
CA ARG A 94 -13.56 -4.20 -4.98
C ARG A 94 -12.99 -2.86 -4.53
N LYS A 95 -12.64 -2.72 -3.24
CA LYS A 95 -12.00 -1.52 -2.69
C LYS A 95 -10.64 -1.26 -3.34
N LEU A 96 -9.79 -2.29 -3.41
CA LEU A 96 -8.48 -2.24 -4.07
C LEU A 96 -8.60 -1.78 -5.54
N ARG A 97 -9.49 -2.39 -6.33
CA ARG A 97 -9.76 -2.01 -7.73
C ARG A 97 -10.23 -0.56 -7.85
N THR A 98 -11.15 -0.14 -6.99
CA THR A 98 -11.71 1.21 -7.02
C THR A 98 -10.63 2.26 -6.78
N GLN A 99 -9.73 2.01 -5.83
CA GLN A 99 -8.61 2.89 -5.51
C GLN A 99 -7.60 2.97 -6.65
N ILE A 100 -7.17 1.82 -7.16
CA ILE A 100 -6.23 1.72 -8.30
C ILE A 100 -6.80 2.47 -9.52
N LEU A 101 -8.07 2.23 -9.86
CA LEU A 101 -8.74 2.90 -10.98
C LEU A 101 -8.86 4.42 -10.76
N SER A 102 -9.12 4.86 -9.53
CA SER A 102 -9.23 6.28 -9.19
C SER A 102 -7.89 7.02 -9.31
N ALA A 103 -6.78 6.36 -8.97
CA ALA A 103 -5.43 6.90 -9.18
C ALA A 103 -5.08 6.95 -10.67
N ARG A 104 -5.32 5.85 -11.39
CA ARG A 104 -5.04 5.75 -12.83
C ARG A 104 -5.83 6.74 -13.66
N SER A 105 -7.10 6.99 -13.32
CA SER A 105 -7.92 8.00 -14.03
C SER A 105 -7.33 9.41 -13.91
N ARG A 106 -6.44 9.64 -12.94
CA ARG A 106 -5.71 10.89 -12.69
C ARG A 106 -4.25 10.84 -13.14
N GLN A 107 -3.84 9.77 -13.83
CA GLN A 107 -2.47 9.50 -14.27
C GLN A 107 -1.47 9.42 -13.11
N LEU A 108 -1.91 8.95 -11.94
CA LEU A 108 -1.08 8.74 -10.76
C LEU A 108 -0.73 7.27 -10.62
N GLN A 109 0.48 7.00 -10.10
CA GLN A 109 0.99 5.67 -9.84
C GLN A 109 0.48 5.17 -8.47
N PRO A 110 -0.47 4.21 -8.39
CA PRO A 110 -0.95 3.69 -7.13
C PRO A 110 0.14 2.86 -6.44
N ARG A 111 0.27 3.01 -5.13
CA ARG A 111 1.15 2.21 -4.27
C ARG A 111 0.52 1.96 -2.90
N TYR A 112 0.90 0.86 -2.27
CA TYR A 112 0.52 0.56 -0.88
C TYR A 112 1.75 0.48 0.00
N TRP A 113 1.69 1.11 1.17
CA TRP A 113 2.70 1.01 2.24
C TRP A 113 2.14 0.25 3.44
N GLU A 114 2.95 -0.05 4.46
CA GLU A 114 2.52 -0.90 5.59
C GLU A 114 1.97 -2.27 5.14
N VAL A 115 2.57 -2.84 4.08
CA VAL A 115 2.25 -4.22 3.65
C VAL A 115 2.87 -5.18 4.67
N PRO A 116 2.11 -6.11 5.27
CA PRO A 116 2.65 -7.07 6.23
C PRO A 116 3.81 -7.89 5.66
N ASN A 117 4.99 -7.80 6.28
CA ASN A 117 6.22 -8.46 5.82
C ASN A 117 6.47 -9.85 6.43
N TRP A 118 5.69 -10.25 7.44
CA TRP A 118 5.76 -11.55 8.08
C TRP A 118 4.36 -12.19 8.21
N PRO A 119 4.22 -13.50 7.91
CA PRO A 119 5.24 -14.41 7.37
C PRO A 119 5.58 -14.13 5.89
N PRO A 120 6.74 -14.57 5.36
CA PRO A 120 7.19 -14.19 4.01
C PRO A 120 6.22 -14.65 2.92
N ARG A 121 5.65 -15.85 3.06
CA ARG A 121 4.60 -16.35 2.14
C ARG A 121 3.35 -15.46 2.12
N TYR A 122 3.01 -14.86 3.26
CA TYR A 122 1.85 -13.95 3.36
C TYR A 122 2.14 -12.62 2.66
N HIS A 123 3.35 -12.10 2.83
CA HIS A 123 3.81 -10.91 2.10
C HIS A 123 3.80 -11.14 0.59
N ASP A 124 4.39 -12.24 0.11
CA ASP A 124 4.42 -12.59 -1.33
C ASP A 124 3.00 -12.75 -1.89
N TYR A 125 2.09 -13.37 -1.13
CA TYR A 125 0.68 -13.49 -1.51
C TYR A 125 0.02 -12.11 -1.70
N ILE A 126 0.26 -11.17 -0.79
CA ILE A 126 -0.29 -9.82 -0.93
C ILE A 126 0.31 -9.12 -2.14
N LEU A 127 1.63 -9.14 -2.31
CA LEU A 127 2.29 -8.49 -3.45
C LEU A 127 1.81 -9.06 -4.79
N ASN A 128 1.65 -10.38 -4.89
CA ASN A 128 1.11 -11.04 -6.08
C ASN A 128 -0.31 -10.57 -6.39
N GLU A 129 -1.16 -10.41 -5.37
CA GLU A 129 -2.51 -9.89 -5.57
C GLU A 129 -2.51 -8.41 -5.98
N LEU A 130 -1.65 -7.58 -5.37
CA LEU A 130 -1.49 -6.18 -5.76
C LEU A 130 -1.00 -6.04 -7.21
N LEU A 131 -0.05 -6.88 -7.65
CA LEU A 131 0.41 -6.94 -9.04
C LEU A 131 -0.71 -7.35 -10.00
N ARG A 132 -1.49 -8.37 -9.64
CA ARG A 132 -2.64 -8.83 -10.45
C ARG A 132 -3.70 -7.76 -10.61
N GLU A 133 -3.97 -6.98 -9.57
CA GLU A 133 -4.92 -5.87 -9.60
C GLU A 133 -4.33 -4.61 -10.26
N GLY A 134 -3.03 -4.62 -10.59
CA GLY A 134 -2.37 -3.61 -11.41
C GLY A 134 -1.80 -2.44 -10.63
N VAL A 135 -1.37 -2.64 -9.39
CA VAL A 135 -0.53 -1.66 -8.68
C VAL A 135 0.77 -1.41 -9.46
N GLU A 136 1.18 -0.15 -9.57
CA GLU A 136 2.31 0.24 -10.43
C GLU A 136 3.63 0.32 -9.67
N VAL A 137 3.57 0.59 -8.36
CA VAL A 137 4.74 0.59 -7.48
C VAL A 137 4.50 -0.27 -6.26
N LEU A 138 5.35 -1.28 -6.09
CA LEU A 138 5.39 -2.12 -4.90
C LEU A 138 6.38 -1.56 -3.90
N GLN A 139 5.98 -1.55 -2.62
CA GLN A 139 6.91 -1.43 -1.52
C GLN A 139 7.43 -2.82 -1.17
N VAL A 140 8.75 -2.96 -1.13
CA VAL A 140 9.43 -4.22 -0.84
C VAL A 140 10.54 -3.94 0.18
N ASP A 141 10.49 -4.62 1.32
CA ASP A 141 11.54 -4.53 2.35
C ASP A 141 12.75 -5.42 2.01
N ASP A 142 12.51 -6.63 1.46
CA ASP A 142 13.56 -7.56 1.04
C ASP A 142 13.69 -7.59 -0.49
N VAL A 143 14.45 -6.64 -1.01
CA VAL A 143 14.71 -6.50 -2.45
C VAL A 143 15.40 -7.75 -3.01
N ARG A 144 16.24 -8.43 -2.22
CA ARG A 144 16.92 -9.65 -2.69
C ARG A 144 15.93 -10.77 -2.95
N ARG A 145 15.02 -11.04 -2.00
CA ARG A 145 13.97 -12.06 -2.17
C ARG A 145 13.13 -11.86 -3.44
N VAL A 146 12.75 -10.61 -3.70
CA VAL A 146 11.96 -10.22 -4.88
C VAL A 146 12.76 -10.35 -6.17
N VAL A 147 14.03 -9.92 -6.18
CA VAL A 147 14.91 -9.98 -7.36
C VAL A 147 15.31 -11.42 -7.68
N ASP A 148 15.54 -12.26 -6.67
CA ASP A 148 15.92 -13.66 -6.83
C ASP A 148 14.75 -14.53 -7.36
N GLY A 149 13.56 -13.95 -7.51
CA GLY A 149 12.40 -14.61 -8.10
C GLY A 149 11.79 -15.69 -7.21
N VAL A 150 12.14 -15.71 -5.91
CA VAL A 150 11.60 -16.67 -4.95
C VAL A 150 10.27 -16.13 -4.42
N TRP A 151 9.25 -16.22 -5.27
CA TRP A 151 7.86 -15.89 -4.92
C TRP A 151 7.15 -17.18 -4.55
N ASP A 152 6.70 -17.30 -3.30
CA ASP A 152 6.01 -18.50 -2.83
C ASP A 152 4.53 -18.45 -3.23
N GLU A 153 4.15 -19.25 -4.23
CA GLU A 153 2.76 -19.46 -4.61
C GLU A 153 2.17 -20.61 -3.76
N GLY A 154 1.05 -20.37 -3.07
CA GLY A 154 0.40 -21.38 -2.22
C GLY A 154 0.25 -21.01 -0.75
N TYR A 155 0.29 -19.72 -0.41
CA TYR A 155 -0.06 -19.25 0.93
C TYR A 155 -1.45 -19.75 1.38
N LEU A 156 -2.46 -19.65 0.51
CA LEU A 156 -3.83 -20.09 0.83
C LEU A 156 -3.93 -21.61 1.01
N ASP A 157 -3.19 -22.39 0.24
CA ASP A 157 -3.12 -23.86 0.42
C ASP A 157 -2.47 -24.21 1.76
N SER A 158 -1.40 -23.49 2.12
CA SER A 158 -0.74 -23.63 3.43
C SER A 158 -1.71 -23.32 4.59
N VAL A 159 -2.53 -22.27 4.45
CA VAL A 159 -3.55 -21.90 5.42
C VAL A 159 -4.63 -22.98 5.51
N ALA A 160 -5.12 -23.49 4.38
CA ALA A 160 -6.11 -24.56 4.34
C ALA A 160 -5.62 -25.84 5.02
N LEU A 161 -4.38 -26.25 4.75
CA LEU A 161 -3.75 -27.40 5.40
C LEU A 161 -3.57 -27.18 6.91
N MET A 162 -3.20 -25.96 7.32
CA MET A 162 -3.05 -25.61 8.73
C MET A 162 -4.39 -25.70 9.47
N ILE A 163 -5.47 -25.20 8.86
CA ILE A 163 -6.83 -25.29 9.41
C ILE A 163 -7.25 -26.77 9.50
N ALA A 164 -7.14 -27.51 8.40
CA ALA A 164 -7.55 -28.92 8.35
C ALA A 164 -6.79 -29.78 9.37
N GLY A 165 -5.46 -29.61 9.47
CA GLY A 165 -4.63 -30.30 10.44
C GLY A 165 -4.99 -29.94 11.89
N SER A 166 -5.26 -28.66 12.17
CA SER A 166 -5.68 -28.21 13.50
C SER A 166 -7.02 -28.82 13.91
N VAL A 167 -8.01 -28.83 13.00
CA VAL A 167 -9.31 -29.46 13.23
C VAL A 167 -9.15 -30.96 13.49
N TYR A 168 -8.34 -31.64 12.68
CA TYR A 168 -8.04 -33.06 12.87
C TYR A 168 -7.47 -33.35 14.26
N MET A 169 -6.46 -32.58 14.69
CA MET A 169 -5.83 -32.76 16.01
C MET A 169 -6.81 -32.52 17.17
N VAL A 170 -7.70 -31.53 17.05
CA VAL A 170 -8.76 -31.28 18.05
C VAL A 170 -9.78 -32.42 18.09
N CYS A 171 -10.20 -32.94 16.94
CA CYS A 171 -11.10 -34.09 16.89
C CYS A 171 -10.48 -35.35 17.52
N VAL A 172 -9.24 -35.68 17.15
CA VAL A 172 -8.54 -36.87 17.68
C VAL A 172 -8.34 -36.76 19.19
N SER A 173 -7.87 -35.60 19.68
CA SER A 173 -7.70 -35.38 21.12
C SER A 173 -9.01 -35.46 21.90
N SER A 174 -10.10 -34.94 21.34
CA SER A 174 -11.44 -35.03 21.94
C SER A 174 -11.94 -36.47 22.02
N VAL A 175 -11.70 -37.28 20.99
CA VAL A 175 -12.07 -38.71 20.98
C VAL A 175 -11.26 -39.49 22.01
N ILE A 176 -9.93 -39.28 22.08
CA ILE A 176 -9.06 -39.93 23.07
C ILE A 176 -9.52 -39.56 24.49
N PHE A 177 -9.78 -38.28 24.73
CA PHE A 177 -10.28 -37.81 26.03
C PHE A 177 -11.62 -38.46 26.40
N TRP A 178 -12.56 -38.52 25.46
CA TRP A 178 -13.86 -39.16 25.67
C TRP A 178 -13.75 -40.66 25.95
N LEU A 179 -12.90 -41.38 25.21
CA LEU A 179 -12.61 -42.79 25.46
C LEU A 179 -11.99 -42.99 26.85
N GLY A 180 -11.05 -42.13 27.24
CA GLY A 180 -10.45 -42.14 28.58
C GLY A 180 -11.48 -41.94 29.69
N MET A 181 -12.40 -40.98 29.53
CA MET A 181 -13.50 -40.78 30.49
C MET A 181 -14.43 -41.99 30.58
N ARG A 182 -14.73 -42.65 29.45
CA ARG A 182 -15.57 -43.86 29.44
C ARG A 182 -14.92 -45.06 30.12
N LEU A 183 -13.61 -45.22 29.99
CA LEU A 183 -12.88 -46.29 30.66
C LEU A 183 -12.88 -46.07 32.18
N LYS A 184 -12.58 -44.84 32.64
CA LYS A 184 -12.60 -44.50 34.07
C LYS A 184 -13.99 -44.66 34.72
N ALA A 185 -15.08 -44.42 33.99
CA ALA A 185 -16.44 -44.60 34.50
C ALA A 185 -16.88 -46.06 34.66
N ARG A 186 -16.07 -47.03 34.18
CA ARG A 186 -16.35 -48.47 34.29
C ARG A 186 -15.55 -49.17 35.39
N GLU A 187 -14.60 -48.47 36.02
CA GLU A 187 -13.87 -48.90 37.23
C GLU A 187 -14.61 -48.43 38.49
#